data_AF-A0A1V0N4M1-F1
#
_entry.id   AF-A0A1V0N4M1-F1
#
_cell.length_a   1.000
_cell.length_b   1.000
_cell.length_c   1.000
_cell.angle_alpha   90.00
_cell.angle_beta   90.00
_cell.angle_gamma   90.00
#
_symmetry.space_group_name_H-M   'P 1'
#
loop_
_entity.id
_entity.type
_entity.pdbx_description
1 polymer ?
#
loop_
_entity_poly.entity_id
_entity_poly.type
_entity_poly.pdbx_seq_one_letter_code
_entity_poly.pdbx_strand_id
1 'polypeptide(L)'
;MTEKSEKLTIRISNDELEEIDSFLSYNSNYASRSEFIRMAVLEYISIKRIGIITKNNSIHPDPLIEKAISKMVSAGFYKSIDDAYEEIIKEAWRQNLISGMLKATGDEFSKIEKILEEEKRYDKL
;
A
#
# COMPACT_ATOMS: atom_id res chain seq x y z
N MET A 1 17.99 14.80 18.95
CA MET A 1 16.66 15.42 18.81
C MET A 1 15.67 14.47 19.46
N THR A 2 14.98 14.90 20.50
CA THR A 2 13.97 14.08 21.18
C THR A 2 12.78 13.94 20.24
N GLU A 3 12.46 12.71 19.81
CA GLU A 3 11.26 12.45 19.02
C GLU A 3 10.03 12.90 19.83
N LYS A 4 9.29 13.87 19.29
CA LYS A 4 8.00 14.26 19.86
C LYS A 4 7.02 13.11 19.63
N SER A 5 6.68 12.41 20.71
CA SER A 5 5.66 11.37 20.71
C SER A 5 4.38 11.91 21.35
N GLU A 6 3.24 11.54 20.77
CA GLU A 6 1.91 11.89 21.30
C GLU A 6 1.17 10.63 21.75
N LYS A 7 0.35 10.76 22.80
CA LYS A 7 -0.43 9.66 23.36
C LYS A 7 -1.83 9.62 22.76
N LEU A 8 -2.16 8.52 22.11
CA LEU A 8 -3.52 8.20 21.69
C LEU A 8 -4.22 7.35 22.78
N THR A 9 -5.48 7.66 23.10
CA THR A 9 -6.32 6.84 23.96
C THR A 9 -7.52 6.35 23.14
N ILE A 10 -7.75 5.04 23.15
CA ILE A 10 -8.79 4.39 22.34
C ILE A 10 -9.75 3.69 23.30
N ARG A 11 -11.05 3.79 23.03
CA ARG A 11 -12.06 2.98 23.72
C ARG A 11 -12.26 1.68 22.94
N ILE A 12 -12.12 0.56 23.63
CA ILE A 12 -12.24 -0.80 23.09
C ILE A 12 -12.99 -1.65 24.12
N SER A 13 -13.73 -2.65 23.67
CA SER A 13 -14.38 -3.60 24.57
C SER A 13 -13.37 -4.56 25.20
N ASN A 14 -13.76 -5.23 26.29
CA ASN A 14 -12.91 -6.24 26.91
C ASN A 14 -12.71 -7.45 26.00
N ASP A 15 -13.75 -7.88 25.29
CA ASP A 15 -13.68 -9.03 24.38
C ASP A 15 -12.67 -8.79 23.24
N GLU A 16 -12.70 -7.60 22.62
CA GLU A 16 -11.72 -7.21 21.59
C GLU A 16 -10.29 -7.11 22.16
N LEU A 17 -10.14 -6.70 23.43
CA LEU A 17 -8.83 -6.63 24.08
C LEU A 17 -8.27 -8.04 24.36
N GLU A 18 -9.11 -8.97 24.80
CA GLU A 18 -8.74 -10.38 25.02
C GLU A 18 -8.34 -11.07 23.72
N GLU A 19 -9.01 -10.75 22.60
CA GLU A 19 -8.64 -11.24 21.28
C GLU A 19 -7.25 -10.73 20.87
N ILE A 20 -6.96 -9.45 21.06
CA ILE A 20 -5.64 -8.86 20.79
C ILE A 20 -4.55 -9.54 21.64
N ASP A 21 -4.82 -9.73 22.93
CA ASP A 21 -3.88 -10.38 23.84
C ASP A 21 -3.61 -11.83 23.45
N SER A 22 -4.67 -12.56 23.09
CA SER A 22 -4.56 -13.93 22.60
C SER A 22 -3.70 -13.97 21.35
N PHE A 23 -3.96 -13.10 20.37
CA PHE A 23 -3.18 -12.99 19.15
C PHE A 23 -1.68 -12.74 19.42
N LEU A 24 -1.37 -11.82 20.33
CA LEU A 24 0.01 -11.48 20.70
C LEU A 24 0.73 -12.64 21.42
N SER A 25 0.02 -13.46 22.18
CA SER A 25 0.61 -14.62 22.86
C SER A 25 1.12 -15.70 21.88
N TYR A 26 0.48 -15.82 20.71
CA TYR A 26 0.86 -16.79 19.67
C TYR A 26 1.82 -16.21 18.63
N ASN A 27 1.96 -14.88 18.55
CA ASN A 27 2.75 -14.19 17.52
C ASN A 27 3.78 -13.27 18.17
N SER A 28 5.00 -13.79 18.40
CA SER A 28 6.10 -13.08 19.07
C SER A 28 6.73 -11.92 18.28
N ASN A 29 6.15 -11.54 17.15
CA ASN A 29 6.70 -10.49 16.27
C ASN A 29 6.45 -9.07 16.79
N TYR A 30 5.67 -8.92 17.87
CA TYR A 30 5.37 -7.63 18.48
C TYR A 30 5.71 -7.67 19.97
N ALA A 31 6.43 -6.66 20.47
CA ALA A 31 6.85 -6.60 21.87
C ALA A 31 5.76 -6.02 22.79
N SER A 32 4.76 -5.31 22.25
CA SER A 32 3.67 -4.74 23.05
C SER A 32 2.38 -4.49 22.25
N ARG A 33 1.24 -4.36 22.95
CA ARG A 33 -0.03 -3.89 22.38
C ARG A 33 0.13 -2.57 21.63
N SER A 34 0.85 -1.62 22.22
CA SER A 34 1.07 -0.29 21.63
C SER A 34 1.86 -0.36 20.32
N GLU A 35 2.83 -1.25 20.23
CA GLU A 35 3.60 -1.49 19.01
C GLU A 35 2.74 -2.17 17.95
N PHE A 36 2.01 -3.22 18.32
CA PHE A 36 1.09 -3.93 17.43
C PHE A 36 0.05 -2.98 16.83
N ILE A 37 -0.65 -2.20 17.66
CA ILE A 37 -1.67 -1.26 17.19
C ILE A 37 -1.06 -0.18 16.31
N ARG A 38 0.14 0.33 16.64
CA ARG A 38 0.84 1.31 15.80
C ARG A 38 1.16 0.73 14.43
N MET A 39 1.70 -0.48 14.38
CA MET A 39 2.07 -1.15 13.14
C MET A 39 0.83 -1.46 12.29
N ALA A 40 -0.22 -2.02 12.89
CA ALA A 40 -1.47 -2.32 12.21
C ALA A 40 -2.14 -1.07 11.62
N VAL A 41 -2.16 0.03 12.38
CA VAL A 41 -2.71 1.32 11.90
C VAL A 41 -1.87 1.89 10.76
N LEU A 42 -0.54 1.86 10.87
CA LEU A 42 0.35 2.34 9.81
C LEU A 42 0.25 1.48 8.55
N GLU A 43 0.12 0.16 8.71
CA GLU A 43 -0.10 -0.78 7.60
C GLU A 43 -1.45 -0.53 6.93
N TYR A 44 -2.52 -0.40 7.69
CA TYR A 44 -3.85 -0.08 7.17
C TYR A 44 -3.85 1.27 6.44
N ILE A 45 -3.24 2.30 7.03
CA ILE A 45 -3.08 3.62 6.38
C ILE A 45 -2.24 3.49 5.12
N SER A 46 -1.18 2.68 5.12
CA SER A 46 -0.38 2.42 3.93
C SER A 46 -1.24 1.79 2.84
N ILE A 47 -1.95 0.70 3.12
CA ILE A 47 -2.86 0.03 2.18
C ILE A 47 -3.92 1.00 1.63
N LYS A 48 -4.43 1.92 2.46
CA LYS A 48 -5.48 2.87 2.06
C LYS A 48 -4.99 4.14 1.37
N ARG A 49 -3.83 4.68 1.74
CA ARG A 49 -3.17 5.79 1.02
C ARG A 49 -2.72 5.36 -0.36
N ILE A 50 -2.53 4.06 -0.52
CA ILE A 50 -1.78 3.52 -1.60
C ILE A 50 -2.53 2.32 -2.17
N GLY A 51 -3.28 2.56 -3.25
CA GLY A 51 -3.49 1.55 -4.28
C GLY A 51 -2.21 1.22 -5.08
N ILE A 52 -1.02 1.67 -4.67
CA ILE A 52 0.26 1.60 -5.40
C ILE A 52 1.50 1.53 -4.46
N ILE A 53 1.85 0.34 -3.94
CA ILE A 53 3.15 0.00 -3.30
C ILE A 53 3.27 0.15 -1.76
N THR A 54 3.20 -0.98 -1.04
CA THR A 54 3.69 -1.17 0.34
C THR A 54 5.14 -1.68 0.35
N LYS A 55 5.87 -1.39 1.45
CA LYS A 55 7.30 -1.68 1.68
C LYS A 55 7.69 -3.17 1.75
N ASN A 56 6.72 -4.08 1.86
CA ASN A 56 6.92 -5.48 1.48
C ASN A 56 6.36 -5.57 0.07
N ASN A 57 7.26 -5.71 -0.90
CA ASN A 57 7.06 -5.44 -2.33
C ASN A 57 6.07 -6.40 -3.05
N SER A 58 5.09 -6.95 -2.34
CA SER A 58 4.04 -7.79 -2.87
C SER A 58 2.93 -6.89 -3.41
N ILE A 59 2.90 -6.73 -4.73
CA ILE A 59 1.72 -6.24 -5.42
C ILE A 59 0.58 -7.19 -5.01
N HIS A 60 -0.50 -6.65 -4.44
CA HIS A 60 -1.74 -7.39 -4.20
C HIS A 60 -2.72 -6.94 -5.28
N PRO A 61 -2.79 -7.66 -6.41
CA PRO A 61 -3.74 -7.33 -7.45
C PRO A 61 -5.16 -7.62 -7.00
N ASP A 62 -6.12 -7.13 -7.77
CA ASP A 62 -7.51 -7.53 -7.64
C ASP A 62 -7.63 -9.08 -7.57
N PRO A 63 -8.46 -9.63 -6.67
CA PRO A 63 -8.62 -11.09 -6.53
C PRO A 63 -8.99 -11.81 -7.83
N LEU A 64 -9.66 -11.14 -8.77
CA LEU A 64 -9.95 -11.68 -10.11
C LEU A 64 -8.69 -11.81 -10.96
N ILE A 65 -7.80 -10.82 -10.90
CA ILE A 65 -6.52 -10.81 -11.60
C ILE A 65 -5.60 -11.88 -11.01
N GLU A 66 -5.54 -11.99 -9.68
CA GLU A 66 -4.73 -12.99 -8.98
C GLU A 66 -5.18 -14.42 -9.33
N LYS A 67 -6.50 -14.65 -9.39
CA LYS A 67 -7.08 -15.93 -9.83
C LYS A 67 -6.78 -16.24 -11.30
N ALA A 68 -6.79 -15.24 -12.16
CA ALA A 68 -6.43 -15.42 -13.58
C ALA A 68 -4.94 -15.79 -13.73
N ILE A 69 -4.06 -15.08 -13.05
CA ILE A 69 -2.61 -15.34 -13.08
C ILE A 69 -2.28 -16.71 -12.51
N SER A 70 -2.90 -17.08 -11.39
CA SER A 70 -2.72 -18.41 -10.78
C SER A 70 -3.14 -19.56 -11.70
N LYS A 71 -4.21 -19.38 -12.50
CA LYS A 71 -4.61 -20.34 -13.53
C LYS A 71 -3.59 -20.45 -14.65
N MET A 72 -3.00 -19.34 -15.09
CA MET A 72 -1.99 -19.34 -16.15
C MET A 72 -0.70 -20.04 -15.70
N VAL A 73 -0.28 -19.82 -14.44
CA VAL A 73 0.85 -20.55 -13.84
C VAL A 73 0.53 -22.04 -13.73
N SER A 74 -0.67 -22.39 -13.23
CA SER A 74 -1.11 -23.79 -13.09
C SER A 74 -1.20 -24.54 -14.43
N ALA A 75 -1.48 -23.82 -15.51
CA ALA A 75 -1.51 -24.34 -16.87
C ALA A 75 -0.13 -24.39 -17.55
N GLY A 76 0.94 -23.95 -16.86
CA GLY A 76 2.32 -24.04 -17.33
C GLY A 76 2.75 -22.93 -18.28
N PHE A 77 1.97 -21.85 -18.42
CA PHE A 77 2.36 -20.69 -19.23
C PHE A 77 3.49 -19.88 -18.61
N TYR A 78 3.59 -19.87 -17.27
CA TYR A 78 4.60 -19.16 -16.50
C TYR A 78 5.16 -20.06 -15.40
N LYS A 79 6.41 -19.82 -14.99
CA LYS A 79 7.11 -20.65 -13.98
C LYS A 79 6.65 -20.34 -12.56
N SER A 80 6.25 -19.09 -12.31
CA SER A 80 5.76 -18.61 -11.02
C SER A 80 4.81 -17.44 -11.23
N ILE A 81 4.12 -17.04 -10.16
CA ILE A 81 3.28 -15.85 -10.17
C ILE A 81 4.12 -14.59 -10.46
N ASP A 82 5.33 -14.50 -9.89
CA ASP A 82 6.24 -13.38 -10.13
C ASP A 82 6.70 -13.29 -11.59
N ASP A 83 7.01 -14.44 -12.21
CA ASP A 83 7.37 -14.56 -13.63
C ASP A 83 6.23 -14.08 -14.53
N ALA A 84 4.97 -14.39 -14.15
CA ALA A 84 3.80 -13.91 -14.86
C ALA A 84 3.65 -12.38 -14.75
N TYR A 85 3.86 -11.78 -13.57
CA TYR A 85 3.81 -10.32 -13.42
C TYR A 85 4.89 -9.63 -14.26
N GLU A 86 6.11 -10.16 -14.25
CA GLU A 86 7.23 -9.56 -14.98
C GLU A 86 6.95 -9.51 -16.49
N GLU A 87 6.44 -10.62 -17.06
CA GLU A 87 6.10 -10.69 -18.48
C GLU A 87 4.91 -9.81 -18.85
N ILE A 88 3.88 -9.72 -17.99
CA ILE A 88 2.75 -8.81 -18.20
C ILE A 88 3.23 -7.34 -18.23
N ILE A 89 4.12 -6.96 -17.31
CA ILE A 89 4.66 -5.59 -17.24
C ILE A 89 5.53 -5.29 -18.47
N LYS A 90 6.37 -6.24 -18.90
CA LYS A 90 7.19 -6.11 -20.11
C LYS A 90 6.34 -5.92 -21.36
N GLU A 91 5.27 -6.69 -21.50
CA GLU A 91 4.37 -6.59 -22.64
C GLU A 91 3.60 -5.26 -22.62
N ALA A 92 3.12 -4.83 -21.45
CA ALA A 92 2.48 -3.52 -21.29
C ALA A 92 3.43 -2.35 -21.64
N TRP A 93 4.73 -2.49 -21.33
CA TRP A 93 5.75 -1.54 -21.75
C TRP A 93 5.94 -1.53 -23.27
N ARG A 94 6.08 -2.72 -23.87
CA ARG A 94 6.24 -2.89 -25.32
C ARG A 94 5.06 -2.33 -26.11
N GLN A 95 3.85 -2.41 -25.56
CA GLN A 95 2.63 -1.86 -26.16
C GLN A 95 2.41 -0.36 -25.89
N ASN A 96 3.37 0.35 -25.30
CA ASN A 96 3.24 1.77 -24.94
C ASN A 96 2.05 2.09 -24.01
N LEU A 97 1.49 1.10 -23.32
CA LEU A 97 0.40 1.32 -22.37
C LEU A 97 0.91 2.10 -21.15
N ILE A 98 2.12 1.74 -20.69
CA ILE A 98 2.77 2.39 -19.55
C ILE A 98 3.20 3.82 -19.89
N SER A 99 3.70 4.08 -21.10
CA SER A 99 4.13 5.43 -21.51
C SER A 99 2.96 6.41 -21.61
N GLY A 100 1.79 5.95 -22.07
CA GLY A 100 0.55 6.74 -22.04
C GLY A 100 0.06 7.06 -20.63
N MET A 101 0.11 6.07 -19.72
CA MET A 101 -0.26 6.26 -18.32
C MET A 101 0.68 7.23 -17.60
N LEU A 102 2.00 7.07 -17.77
CA LEU A 102 3.00 7.96 -17.16
C LEU A 102 2.86 9.42 -17.63
N LYS A 103 2.51 9.62 -18.89
CA LYS A 103 2.28 10.97 -19.45
C LYS A 103 1.04 11.62 -18.82
N ALA A 104 -0.05 10.87 -18.67
CA ALA A 104 -1.26 11.35 -18.01
C ALA A 104 -1.02 11.71 -16.53
N THR A 105 -0.25 10.88 -15.82
CA THR A 105 0.11 11.15 -14.41
C THR A 105 1.02 12.37 -14.27
N GLY A 106 1.97 12.57 -15.20
CA GLY A 106 2.84 13.75 -15.23
C GLY A 106 2.08 15.05 -15.45
N ASP A 107 1.08 15.04 -16.34
CA ASP A 107 0.24 16.22 -16.63
C ASP A 107 -0.67 16.58 -15.43
N GLU A 108 -1.18 15.59 -14.70
CA GLU A 108 -1.95 15.82 -13.46
C GLU A 108 -1.06 16.35 -12.34
N PHE A 109 0.14 15.80 -12.18
CA PHE A 109 1.09 16.26 -11.17
C PHE A 109 1.50 17.72 -11.38
N SER A 110 1.77 18.11 -12.64
CA SER A 110 2.11 19.49 -12.99
C SER A 110 0.95 20.46 -12.77
N LYS A 111 -0.31 20.02 -12.93
CA LYS A 111 -1.50 20.82 -12.58
C LYS A 111 -1.62 21.03 -11.08
N ILE A 112 -1.38 20.00 -10.28
CA ILE A 112 -1.44 20.08 -8.81
C ILE A 112 -0.35 21.01 -8.27
N GLU A 113 0.87 20.94 -8.82
CA GLU A 113 1.94 21.89 -8.46
C GLU A 113 1.56 23.34 -8.74
N LYS A 114 0.95 23.63 -9.89
CA LYS A 114 0.49 25.00 -10.22
C LYS A 114 -0.57 25.51 -9.25
N ILE A 115 -1.55 24.68 -8.88
CA ILE A 115 -2.59 25.04 -7.91
C ILE A 115 -1.98 25.35 -6.54
N LEU A 116 -1.02 24.52 -6.09
CA LEU A 116 -0.31 24.72 -4.82
C LEU A 116 0.58 25.97 -4.82
N GLU A 117 1.17 26.33 -5.95
CA GLU A 117 1.93 27.59 -6.09
C GLU A 117 1.03 28.82 -6.10
N GLU A 118 -0.17 28.73 -6.69
CA GLU A 118 -1.17 29.79 -6.68
C GLU A 118 -1.77 30.00 -5.28
N GLU A 119 -2.09 28.94 -4.54
CA GLU A 119 -2.57 29.03 -3.15
C GLU A 119 -1.53 29.68 -2.22
N LYS A 120 -0.24 29.32 -2.37
CA LYS A 120 0.85 29.94 -1.60
C LYS A 120 1.03 31.44 -1.88
N ARG A 121 0.54 31.95 -3.02
CA ARG A 121 0.54 33.39 -3.32
C ARG A 121 -0.61 34.13 -2.64
N TYR A 122 -1.75 33.47 -2.39
CA TYR A 122 -2.90 34.08 -1.72
C TYR A 122 -2.72 34.16 -0.19
N ASP A 123 -2.02 33.22 0.43
CA ASP A 123 -1.72 33.24 1.88
C ASP A 123 -0.69 34.33 2.30
N LYS A 124 -0.13 35.08 1.34
CA LYS A 124 0.87 36.15 1.57
C LYS A 124 0.33 37.57 1.37
N LEU A 125 -0.97 37.73 1.11
CA LEU A 125 -1.68 39.01 1.00
C LEU A 125 -2.56 39.26 2.23
#